data_AF-A0A8J7MRW6-F1
#
_entry.id   AF-A0A8J7MRW6-F1
#
_cell.length_a   1.000
_cell.length_b   1.000
_cell.length_c   1.000
_cell.angle_alpha   90.00
_cell.angle_beta   90.00
_cell.angle_gamma   90.00
#
_symmetry.space_group_name_H-M   'P 1'
#
loop_
_entity.id
_entity.type
_entity.pdbx_description
1 polymer ?
#
loop_
_entity_poly.entity_id
_entity_poly.type
_entity_poly.pdbx_seq_one_letter_code
_entity_poly.pdbx_strand_id
1 'polypeptide(L)'
;ANTAQKPVEAYLSWDGPHRDFMAILQEIKTAGSTIQQITFSPINSYNKQSWVILYDNKEANWKNISPTLINKIIELSRANKQIKSIGLSINGGWVLVAENNEVFWELIPEKMITKIKVLQNSNKSIQQVVFNLDNGWVLLYDKNKATWDNIPATLIQQIEVLQNQDATINGLNFYTIKGKL
;
A
#
# COMPACT_ATOMS: atom_id res chain seq x y z
N ALA A 1 -24.30 20.00 28.40
CA ALA A 1 -24.59 19.05 27.32
C ALA A 1 -23.26 18.47 26.86
N ASN A 2 -23.07 17.18 27.10
CA ASN A 2 -21.81 16.48 26.92
C ASN A 2 -21.64 16.18 25.42
N THR A 3 -20.64 16.79 24.77
CA THR A 3 -20.27 16.50 23.38
C THR A 3 -19.74 15.07 23.32
N ALA A 4 -20.61 14.13 22.96
CA ALA A 4 -20.23 12.75 22.72
C ALA A 4 -19.18 12.72 21.59
N GLN A 5 -17.94 12.42 21.95
CA GLN A 5 -16.92 11.98 20.99
C GLN A 5 -17.49 10.80 20.22
N LYS A 6 -17.55 10.93 18.89
CA LYS A 6 -17.85 9.80 18.01
C LYS A 6 -16.85 8.67 18.32
N PRO A 7 -17.30 7.41 18.42
CA PRO A 7 -16.40 6.29 18.65
C PRO A 7 -15.38 6.22 17.51
N VAL A 8 -14.14 5.88 17.85
CA VAL A 8 -12.98 5.69 16.95
C VAL A 8 -13.24 4.66 15.84
N GLU A 9 -14.36 3.94 15.90
CA GLU A 9 -14.81 2.94 14.93
C GLU A 9 -15.45 3.53 13.66
N ALA A 10 -15.70 4.84 13.58
CA ALA A 10 -16.55 5.41 12.53
C ALA A 10 -15.93 5.45 11.10
N TYR A 11 -14.64 5.17 10.91
CA TYR A 11 -13.98 5.37 9.61
C TYR A 11 -13.17 4.19 9.06
N LEU A 12 -13.15 3.05 9.76
CA LEU A 12 -12.61 1.79 9.25
C LEU A 12 -13.73 1.02 8.56
N SER A 13 -13.87 1.15 7.23
CA SER A 13 -15.12 0.70 6.59
C SER A 13 -15.26 -0.81 6.49
N TRP A 14 -16.22 -1.30 7.27
CA TRP A 14 -16.92 -2.58 7.22
C TRP A 14 -17.52 -2.87 5.83
N ASP A 15 -17.56 -4.14 5.42
CA ASP A 15 -18.06 -4.68 4.13
C ASP A 15 -19.59 -4.52 3.94
N GLY A 16 -20.11 -3.30 4.16
CA GLY A 16 -21.43 -2.86 3.72
C GLY A 16 -21.50 -2.67 2.19
N PRO A 17 -22.71 -2.49 1.60
CA PRO A 17 -22.97 -2.66 0.17
C PRO A 17 -21.99 -1.85 -0.67
N HIS A 18 -21.03 -2.57 -1.25
CA HIS A 18 -20.00 -2.16 -2.21
C HIS A 18 -19.84 -0.66 -2.40
N ARG A 19 -19.29 0.04 -1.40
CA ARG A 19 -19.00 1.47 -1.57
C ARG A 19 -18.09 1.65 -2.79
N ASP A 20 -18.50 2.60 -3.63
CA ASP A 20 -17.83 2.92 -4.87
C ASP A 20 -16.52 3.67 -4.56
N PHE A 21 -15.44 3.34 -5.27
CA PHE A 21 -14.13 3.94 -5.05
C PHE A 21 -14.17 5.47 -5.22
N MET A 22 -14.88 5.96 -6.25
CA MET A 22 -14.96 7.40 -6.53
C MET A 22 -15.83 8.12 -5.50
N ALA A 23 -16.87 7.47 -5.00
CA ALA A 23 -17.68 8.02 -3.91
C ALA A 23 -16.84 8.24 -2.64
N ILE A 24 -16.08 7.23 -2.22
CA ILE A 24 -15.18 7.35 -1.05
C ILE A 24 -14.12 8.41 -1.29
N LEU A 25 -13.52 8.45 -2.48
CA LEU A 25 -12.52 9.46 -2.81
C LEU A 25 -13.10 10.88 -2.73
N GLN A 26 -14.33 11.07 -3.18
CA GLN A 26 -15.04 12.34 -3.10
C GLN A 26 -15.40 12.70 -1.66
N GLU A 27 -15.80 11.74 -0.82
CA GLU A 27 -16.04 11.95 0.61
C GLU A 27 -14.77 12.43 1.33
N ILE A 28 -13.65 11.72 1.15
CA ILE A 28 -12.33 12.07 1.71
C ILE A 28 -11.95 13.49 1.28
N LYS A 29 -12.08 13.80 -0.01
CA LYS A 29 -11.77 15.13 -0.55
C LYS A 29 -12.67 16.21 0.04
N THR A 30 -13.97 15.95 0.15
CA THR A 30 -14.95 16.91 0.68
C THR A 30 -14.73 17.19 2.17
N ALA A 31 -14.25 16.19 2.92
CA ALA A 31 -13.86 16.34 4.32
C ALA A 31 -12.57 17.15 4.52
N GLY A 32 -11.82 17.46 3.45
CA GLY A 32 -10.51 18.13 3.55
C GLY A 32 -9.39 17.20 4.03
N SER A 33 -9.61 15.89 4.02
CA SER A 33 -8.64 14.89 4.42
C SER A 33 -7.46 14.81 3.44
N THR A 34 -6.30 14.45 3.97
CA THR A 34 -5.08 14.21 3.18
C THR A 34 -4.96 12.74 2.84
N ILE A 35 -4.83 12.42 1.55
CA ILE A 35 -4.56 11.06 1.08
C ILE A 35 -3.05 10.80 1.18
N GLN A 36 -2.64 9.73 1.86
CA GLN A 36 -1.25 9.28 1.88
C GLN A 36 -0.95 8.29 0.76
N GLN A 37 -1.84 7.32 0.55
CA GLN A 37 -1.64 6.31 -0.49
C GLN A 37 -2.99 5.83 -1.04
N ILE A 38 -3.01 5.59 -2.34
CA ILE A 38 -4.03 4.76 -2.99
C ILE A 38 -3.29 3.58 -3.61
N THR A 39 -3.69 2.36 -3.27
CA THR A 39 -3.14 1.13 -3.83
C THR A 39 -4.26 0.35 -4.51
N PHE A 40 -3.96 -0.18 -5.69
CA PHE A 40 -4.80 -1.15 -6.37
C PHE A 40 -4.09 -2.49 -6.43
N SER A 41 -4.83 -3.59 -6.30
CA SER A 41 -4.30 -4.88 -6.70
C SER A 41 -4.23 -4.93 -8.23
N PRO A 42 -3.16 -5.53 -8.78
CA PRO A 42 -3.16 -5.98 -10.16
C PRO A 42 -4.39 -6.90 -10.40
N ILE A 43 -5.09 -6.72 -11.52
CA ILE A 43 -6.33 -7.44 -11.85
C ILE A 43 -6.00 -8.70 -12.69
N ASN A 44 -6.51 -9.87 -12.28
CA ASN A 44 -6.57 -11.08 -13.12
C ASN A 44 -7.99 -11.69 -13.08
N SER A 45 -8.14 -12.88 -13.68
CA SER A 45 -9.39 -13.66 -13.68
C SER A 45 -9.88 -14.07 -12.29
N TYR A 46 -9.02 -14.05 -11.27
CA TYR A 46 -9.31 -14.51 -9.91
C TYR A 46 -9.46 -13.37 -8.90
N ASN A 47 -8.84 -12.21 -9.16
CA ASN A 47 -8.84 -11.05 -8.29
C ASN A 47 -9.75 -9.96 -8.85
N LYS A 48 -10.91 -9.76 -8.21
CA LYS A 48 -11.74 -8.57 -8.45
C LYS A 48 -10.94 -7.34 -8.03
N GLN A 49 -11.09 -6.20 -8.72
CA GLN A 49 -10.33 -4.98 -8.42
C GLN A 49 -10.35 -4.67 -6.91
N SER A 50 -9.25 -4.96 -6.24
CA SER A 50 -9.05 -4.64 -4.83
C SER A 50 -8.38 -3.29 -4.74
N TRP A 51 -8.69 -2.55 -3.70
CA TRP A 51 -8.02 -1.31 -3.44
C TRP A 51 -7.97 -1.00 -1.96
N VAL A 52 -7.02 -0.14 -1.59
CA VAL A 52 -6.88 0.47 -0.28
C VAL A 52 -6.58 1.95 -0.46
N ILE A 53 -7.23 2.79 0.34
CA ILE A 53 -6.94 4.22 0.46
C ILE A 53 -6.50 4.47 1.90
N LEU A 54 -5.28 4.95 2.09
CA LEU A 54 -4.76 5.46 3.35
C LEU A 54 -4.91 6.98 3.37
N TYR A 55 -5.55 7.51 4.41
CA TYR A 55 -5.80 8.95 4.57
C TYR A 55 -5.68 9.37 6.05
N ASP A 56 -5.46 10.66 6.29
CA ASP A 56 -5.25 11.29 7.61
C ASP A 56 -4.31 10.52 8.58
N ASN A 57 -3.26 9.90 8.03
CA ASN A 57 -2.20 9.12 8.70
C ASN A 57 -2.63 7.82 9.39
N LYS A 58 -3.89 7.66 9.77
CA LYS A 58 -4.37 6.48 10.53
C LYS A 58 -5.68 5.90 10.03
N GLU A 59 -6.27 6.51 9.02
CA GLU A 59 -7.53 6.06 8.46
C GLU A 59 -7.31 5.23 7.20
N ALA A 60 -8.18 4.25 6.99
CA ALA A 60 -8.13 3.39 5.83
C ALA A 60 -9.54 3.03 5.34
N ASN A 61 -9.75 3.11 4.03
CA ASN A 61 -10.87 2.46 3.35
C ASN A 61 -10.31 1.38 2.42
N TRP A 62 -11.04 0.30 2.19
CA TRP A 62 -10.61 -0.79 1.32
C TRP A 62 -11.79 -1.51 0.66
N LYS A 63 -11.48 -2.34 -0.33
CA LYS A 63 -12.43 -3.25 -0.97
C LYS A 63 -11.73 -4.49 -1.49
N ASN A 64 -12.39 -5.65 -1.37
CA ASN A 64 -11.93 -6.93 -1.91
C ASN A 64 -10.48 -7.30 -1.53
N ILE A 65 -10.03 -6.97 -0.32
CA ILE A 65 -8.71 -7.35 0.18
C ILE A 65 -8.80 -8.58 1.10
N SER A 66 -7.67 -9.26 1.32
CA SER A 66 -7.62 -10.45 2.19
C SER A 66 -8.15 -10.14 3.61
N PRO A 67 -8.97 -11.03 4.21
CA PRO A 67 -9.39 -10.90 5.62
C PRO A 67 -8.22 -10.75 6.59
N THR A 68 -7.07 -11.36 6.29
CA THR A 68 -5.87 -11.25 7.14
C THR A 68 -5.25 -9.85 7.10
N LEU A 69 -5.28 -9.18 5.94
CA LEU A 69 -4.88 -7.78 5.82
C LEU A 69 -5.87 -6.88 6.57
N ILE A 70 -7.19 -7.13 6.45
CA ILE A 70 -8.22 -6.39 7.20
C ILE A 70 -7.96 -6.48 8.70
N ASN A 71 -7.74 -7.69 9.21
CA ASN A 71 -7.45 -7.91 10.63
C ASN A 71 -6.19 -7.14 11.07
N LYS A 72 -5.14 -7.13 10.25
CA LYS A 72 -3.91 -6.40 10.55
C LYS A 72 -4.11 -4.88 10.54
N ILE A 73 -4.87 -4.34 9.60
CA ILE A 73 -5.23 -2.90 9.56
C ILE A 73 -5.98 -2.51 10.84
N ILE A 74 -6.99 -3.29 11.23
CA ILE A 74 -7.78 -3.04 12.45
C ILE A 74 -6.92 -3.15 13.71
N GLU A 75 -6.03 -4.14 13.79
CA GLU A 75 -5.08 -4.30 14.90
C GLU A 75 -4.19 -3.07 15.06
N LEU A 76 -3.58 -2.59 13.97
CA LEU A 76 -2.69 -1.43 14.00
C LEU A 76 -3.44 -0.14 14.31
N SER A 77 -4.66 0.03 13.78
CA SER A 77 -5.52 1.17 14.11
C SER A 77 -5.88 1.20 15.60
N ARG A 78 -6.26 0.04 16.19
CA ARG A 78 -6.52 -0.08 17.64
C ARG A 78 -5.28 0.21 18.48
N ALA A 79 -4.10 -0.14 17.97
CA ALA A 79 -2.82 0.19 18.59
C ALA A 79 -2.38 1.65 18.34
N ASN A 80 -3.21 2.46 17.65
CA ASN A 80 -2.92 3.84 17.27
C ASN A 80 -1.64 4.00 16.43
N LYS A 81 -1.24 2.96 15.70
CA LYS A 81 -0.04 2.94 14.85
C LYS A 81 -0.37 3.45 13.45
N GLN A 82 0.48 4.34 12.93
CA GLN A 82 0.38 4.78 11.54
C GLN A 82 0.75 3.64 10.57
N ILE A 83 -0.09 3.42 9.55
CA ILE A 83 0.24 2.61 8.39
C ILE A 83 0.90 3.53 7.36
N LYS A 84 2.13 3.23 6.96
CA LYS A 84 2.89 4.02 5.97
C LYS A 84 2.62 3.57 4.55
N SER A 85 2.56 2.26 4.33
CA SER A 85 2.29 1.74 2.99
C SER A 85 1.64 0.37 2.99
N ILE A 86 0.77 0.13 2.01
CA ILE A 86 0.24 -1.19 1.68
C ILE A 86 0.50 -1.48 0.21
N GLY A 87 1.07 -2.65 -0.07
CA GLY A 87 1.20 -3.24 -1.41
C GLY A 87 0.31 -4.46 -1.54
N LEU A 88 -0.40 -4.59 -2.66
CA LEU A 88 -1.27 -5.73 -2.98
C LEU A 88 -0.74 -6.50 -4.19
N SER A 89 -0.50 -7.80 -4.03
CA SER A 89 -0.06 -8.69 -5.10
C SER A 89 -1.24 -9.19 -5.95
N ILE A 90 -0.94 -9.54 -7.19
CA ILE A 90 -1.83 -10.19 -8.16
C ILE A 90 -2.43 -11.53 -7.63
N ASN A 91 -1.73 -12.20 -6.71
CA ASN A 91 -2.12 -13.50 -6.15
C ASN A 91 -2.88 -13.39 -4.82
N GLY A 92 -3.32 -12.19 -4.42
CA GLY A 92 -3.99 -11.94 -3.14
C GLY A 92 -3.05 -11.78 -1.94
N GLY A 93 -1.74 -11.92 -2.16
CA GLY A 93 -0.72 -11.58 -1.17
C GLY A 93 -0.62 -10.07 -0.93
N TRP A 94 -0.02 -9.70 0.19
CA TRP A 94 0.07 -8.31 0.62
C TRP A 94 1.32 -8.04 1.46
N VAL A 95 1.73 -6.78 1.48
CA VAL A 95 2.71 -6.24 2.44
C VAL A 95 2.14 -4.98 3.05
N LEU A 96 2.27 -4.85 4.36
CA LEU A 96 1.90 -3.66 5.12
C LEU A 96 3.13 -3.18 5.86
N VAL A 97 3.47 -1.91 5.68
CA VAL A 97 4.54 -1.20 6.39
C VAL A 97 3.89 -0.21 7.35
N ALA A 98 4.23 -0.29 8.63
CA ALA A 98 3.75 0.62 9.67
C ALA A 98 4.88 1.55 10.16
N GLU A 99 4.56 2.39 11.13
CA GLU A 99 5.57 3.15 11.88
C GLU A 99 6.64 2.24 12.51
N ASN A 100 7.77 2.83 12.89
CA ASN A 100 8.91 2.12 13.48
C ASN A 100 9.48 0.97 12.63
N ASN A 101 9.26 1.01 11.30
CA ASN A 101 9.77 0.01 10.35
C ASN A 101 9.22 -1.41 10.60
N GLU A 102 8.06 -1.52 11.23
CA GLU A 102 7.33 -2.77 11.34
C GLU A 102 6.75 -3.13 9.97
N VAL A 103 6.99 -4.38 9.55
CA VAL A 103 6.55 -4.90 8.25
C VAL A 103 5.84 -6.22 8.48
N PHE A 104 4.65 -6.32 7.91
CA PHE A 104 3.80 -7.51 7.95
C PHE A 104 3.51 -7.94 6.51
N TRP A 105 3.38 -9.24 6.27
CA TRP A 105 3.12 -9.74 4.93
C TRP A 105 2.44 -11.10 4.94
N GLU A 106 1.84 -11.44 3.81
CA GLU A 106 1.29 -12.77 3.54
C GLU A 106 1.33 -13.06 2.04
N LEU A 107 1.59 -14.33 1.68
CA LEU A 107 1.57 -14.82 0.29
C LEU A 107 2.43 -13.97 -0.69
N ILE A 108 3.62 -13.54 -0.25
CA ILE A 108 4.57 -12.78 -1.09
C ILE A 108 5.78 -13.64 -1.51
N PRO A 109 6.50 -13.26 -2.59
CA PRO A 109 7.68 -13.98 -3.05
C PRO A 109 8.79 -14.09 -2.00
N GLU A 110 9.47 -15.23 -1.92
CA GLU A 110 10.56 -15.46 -0.95
C GLU A 110 11.73 -14.48 -1.11
N LYS A 111 12.07 -14.11 -2.36
CA LYS A 111 13.08 -13.07 -2.63
C LYS A 111 12.72 -11.74 -1.97
N MET A 112 11.44 -11.37 -1.95
CA MET A 112 10.96 -10.15 -1.31
C MET A 112 11.08 -10.25 0.21
N ILE A 113 10.69 -11.39 0.80
CA ILE A 113 10.85 -11.64 2.25
C ILE A 113 12.32 -11.48 2.66
N THR A 114 13.23 -12.08 1.87
CA THR A 114 14.67 -11.96 2.11
C THR A 114 15.13 -10.51 2.08
N LYS A 115 14.66 -9.72 1.11
CA LYS A 115 15.03 -8.30 0.98
C LYS A 115 14.44 -7.45 2.11
N ILE A 116 13.19 -7.67 2.50
CA ILE A 116 12.58 -7.01 3.67
C ILE A 116 13.43 -7.26 4.92
N LYS A 117 13.81 -8.52 5.20
CA LYS A 117 14.64 -8.87 6.35
C LYS A 117 16.02 -8.20 6.30
N VAL A 118 16.68 -8.18 5.15
CA VAL A 118 17.98 -7.51 4.97
C VAL A 118 17.86 -6.01 5.28
N LEU A 119 16.81 -5.35 4.79
CA LEU A 119 16.56 -3.94 5.03
C LEU A 119 16.27 -3.67 6.52
N GLN A 120 15.41 -4.47 7.16
CA GLN A 120 15.13 -4.34 8.59
C GLN A 120 16.37 -4.56 9.46
N ASN A 121 17.16 -5.60 9.18
CA ASN A 121 18.42 -5.88 9.90
C ASN A 121 19.48 -4.78 9.73
N SER A 122 19.41 -4.05 8.61
CA SER A 122 20.30 -2.93 8.32
C SER A 122 19.72 -1.57 8.77
N ASN A 123 18.63 -1.60 9.54
CA ASN A 123 17.89 -0.44 10.02
C ASN A 123 17.47 0.54 8.90
N LYS A 124 17.13 0.00 7.73
CA LYS A 124 16.67 0.73 6.55
C LYS A 124 15.17 0.90 6.62
N SER A 125 14.69 2.14 6.50
CA SER A 125 13.25 2.43 6.61
C SER A 125 12.58 2.16 5.28
N ILE A 126 11.77 1.11 5.20
CA ILE A 126 10.91 0.89 4.04
C ILE A 126 9.81 1.97 4.05
N GLN A 127 9.58 2.59 2.91
CA GLN A 127 8.65 3.70 2.73
C GLN A 127 7.45 3.31 1.88
N GLN A 128 7.68 2.52 0.84
CA GLN A 128 6.62 2.11 -0.07
C GLN A 128 6.83 0.71 -0.60
N VAL A 129 5.72 0.00 -0.83
CA VAL A 129 5.69 -1.33 -1.43
C VAL A 129 4.70 -1.36 -2.59
N VAL A 130 5.13 -1.86 -3.73
CA VAL A 130 4.31 -1.95 -4.95
C VAL A 130 4.55 -3.24 -5.70
N PHE A 131 3.49 -3.78 -6.31
CA PHE A 131 3.52 -5.00 -7.11
C PHE A 131 3.03 -4.73 -8.54
N ASN A 132 3.58 -5.45 -9.51
CA ASN A 132 3.09 -5.48 -10.89
C ASN A 132 2.27 -6.76 -11.17
N LEU A 133 1.80 -6.92 -12.41
CA LEU A 133 1.01 -8.08 -12.85
C LEU A 133 1.82 -9.39 -12.86
N ASP A 134 3.12 -9.31 -13.11
CA ASP A 134 4.02 -10.46 -13.25
C ASP A 134 4.59 -10.92 -11.89
N ASN A 135 3.93 -10.54 -10.79
CA ASN A 135 4.38 -10.79 -9.42
C ASN A 135 5.76 -10.19 -9.10
N GLY A 136 6.23 -9.27 -9.94
CA GLY A 136 7.35 -8.39 -9.67
C GLY A 136 6.96 -7.30 -8.69
N TRP A 137 7.97 -6.74 -8.04
CA TRP A 137 7.78 -5.83 -6.92
C TRP A 137 8.90 -4.79 -6.84
N VAL A 138 8.58 -3.66 -6.21
CA VAL A 138 9.56 -2.63 -5.81
C VAL A 138 9.34 -2.30 -4.33
N LEU A 139 10.44 -2.23 -3.60
CA LEU A 139 10.52 -1.67 -2.26
C LEU A 139 11.27 -0.34 -2.36
N LEU A 140 10.60 0.77 -2.07
CA LEU A 140 11.27 2.04 -1.82
C LEU A 140 11.69 2.09 -0.34
N TYR A 141 12.93 2.48 -0.09
CA TYR A 141 13.48 2.57 1.26
C TYR A 141 14.48 3.71 1.36
N ASP A 142 14.68 4.23 2.57
CA ASP A 142 15.52 5.39 2.85
C ASP A 142 15.25 6.56 1.86
N LYS A 143 16.15 7.56 1.81
CA LYS A 143 16.08 8.59 0.79
C LYS A 143 16.57 8.01 -0.54
N ASN A 144 15.68 7.91 -1.52
CA ASN A 144 16.03 7.60 -2.91
C ASN A 144 16.69 6.24 -3.10
N LYS A 145 16.34 5.23 -2.31
CA LYS A 145 16.81 3.86 -2.57
C LYS A 145 15.64 2.97 -2.90
N ALA A 146 15.93 1.99 -3.74
CA ALA A 146 14.96 1.03 -4.19
C ALA A 146 15.63 -0.33 -4.38
N THR A 147 14.88 -1.39 -4.14
CA THR A 147 15.24 -2.75 -4.54
C THR A 147 14.01 -3.39 -5.16
N TRP A 148 14.21 -4.27 -6.13
CA TRP A 148 13.15 -4.79 -6.98
C TRP A 148 13.48 -6.20 -7.48
N ASP A 149 12.47 -6.89 -8.00
CA ASP A 149 12.60 -8.12 -8.77
C ASP A 149 11.49 -8.16 -9.82
N ASN A 150 11.81 -8.70 -11.00
CA ASN A 150 10.86 -8.89 -12.10
C ASN A 150 10.05 -7.63 -12.52
N ILE A 151 10.73 -6.49 -12.68
CA ILE A 151 10.14 -5.24 -13.18
C ILE A 151 10.72 -4.85 -14.57
N PRO A 152 9.99 -4.05 -15.37
CA PRO A 152 10.48 -3.63 -16.69
C PRO A 152 11.81 -2.86 -16.63
N ALA A 153 12.71 -3.14 -17.58
CA ALA A 153 14.02 -2.48 -17.66
C ALA A 153 13.93 -0.95 -17.79
N THR A 154 12.89 -0.44 -18.45
CA THR A 154 12.63 1.00 -18.57
C THR A 154 12.35 1.65 -17.21
N LEU A 155 11.66 0.95 -16.30
CA LEU A 155 11.44 1.42 -14.93
C LEU A 155 12.73 1.40 -14.12
N ILE A 156 13.55 0.35 -14.29
CA ILE A 156 14.88 0.27 -13.65
C ILE A 156 15.71 1.50 -14.01
N GLN A 157 15.82 1.82 -15.30
CA GLN A 157 16.56 2.99 -15.79
C GLN A 157 16.03 4.31 -15.19
N GLN A 158 14.72 4.48 -15.09
CA GLN A 158 14.12 5.68 -14.49
C GLN A 158 14.44 5.79 -13.01
N ILE A 159 14.35 4.68 -12.27
CA ILE A 159 14.75 4.63 -10.87
C ILE A 159 16.22 5.04 -10.75
N GLU A 160 17.12 4.42 -11.51
CA GLU A 160 18.56 4.72 -11.47
C GLU A 160 18.87 6.18 -11.80
N VAL A 161 18.19 6.78 -12.78
CA VAL A 161 18.33 8.22 -13.10
C VAL A 161 17.95 9.09 -11.91
N LEU A 162 16.79 8.83 -11.29
CA LEU A 162 16.34 9.60 -10.11
C LEU A 162 17.29 9.42 -8.93
N GLN A 163 17.82 8.21 -8.72
CA GLN A 163 18.81 7.93 -7.69
C GLN A 163 20.13 8.70 -7.92
N ASN A 164 20.60 8.76 -9.16
CA ASN A 164 21.82 9.48 -9.54
C ASN A 164 21.66 11.01 -9.42
N GLN A 165 20.44 11.52 -9.53
CA GLN A 165 20.11 12.93 -9.36
C GLN A 165 19.85 13.32 -7.90
N ASP A 166 19.89 12.36 -6.95
CA ASP A 166 19.40 12.52 -5.57
C ASP A 166 17.97 13.09 -5.50
N ALA A 167 17.15 12.79 -6.51
CA ALA A 167 15.78 13.25 -6.61
C ALA A 167 14.83 12.37 -5.78
N THR A 168 13.97 13.01 -4.98
CA THR A 168 12.99 12.30 -4.12
C THR A 168 11.99 11.49 -4.93
N ILE A 169 12.01 10.16 -4.78
CA ILE A 169 10.95 9.29 -5.29
C ILE A 169 9.80 9.30 -4.29
N ASN A 170 8.81 10.16 -4.50
CA ASN A 170 7.66 10.32 -3.60
C ASN A 170 6.64 9.19 -3.71
N GLY A 171 6.66 8.43 -4.80
CA GLY A 171 5.75 7.31 -5.01
C GLY A 171 5.99 6.60 -6.33
N LEU A 172 5.73 5.30 -6.33
CA LEU A 172 5.66 4.45 -7.51
C LEU A 172 4.27 3.82 -7.56
N ASN A 173 3.72 3.58 -8.75
CA ASN A 173 2.50 2.79 -8.92
C ASN A 173 2.59 2.00 -10.24
N PHE A 174 2.10 0.76 -10.21
CA PHE A 174 1.84 0.01 -11.42
C PHE A 174 0.36 0.12 -11.76
N TYR A 175 0.07 0.35 -13.03
CA TYR A 175 -1.30 0.35 -13.55
C TYR A 175 -1.35 -0.42 -14.86
N THR A 176 -2.48 -1.05 -15.13
CA THR A 176 -2.72 -1.78 -16.37
C THR A 176 -3.71 -1.02 -17.21
N ILE A 177 -3.35 -0.72 -18.47
CA ILE A 177 -4.31 -0.25 -19.46
C ILE A 177 -4.84 -1.49 -20.18
N LYS A 178 -6.13 -1.82 -20.02
CA LYS A 178 -6.78 -2.78 -20.92
C LYS A 178 -6.80 -2.16 -22.32
N GLY A 179 -6.01 -2.68 -23.26
CA GLY A 179 -6.07 -2.14 -24.62
C GLY A 179 -5.05 -2.59 -25.67
N LYS A 180 -3.91 -3.20 -25.33
CA LYS A 180 -3.01 -3.82 -26.32
C LYS A 180 -2.22 -4.96 -25.67
N LEU A 181 -2.69 -6.19 -25.88
CA LEU A 181 -1.84 -7.38 -25.96
C LEU A 181 -1.67 -7.68 -27.44
#